data_AF-A0AAV8BZR8-F1
#
_entry.id   AF-A0AAV8BZR8-F1
#
_cell.length_a   1.000
_cell.length_b   1.000
_cell.length_c   1.000
_cell.angle_alpha   90.00
_cell.angle_beta   90.00
_cell.angle_gamma   90.00
#
_symmetry.space_group_name_H-M   'P 1'
#
loop_
_entity.id
_entity.type
_entity.pdbx_description
1 polymer ?
#
loop_
_entity_poly.entity_id
_entity_poly.type
_entity_poly.pdbx_seq_one_letter_code
_entity_poly.pdbx_strand_id
1 'polypeptide(L)'
;MPKTRDAKERPVCIPPQVLEQRAKAQEGEQEKEKRKLEKDLENENGGAGVYSASLKKHYILASDEWKDDIIPEIIDGHNVADYMDHDILERVKELEREEGMRLAGVAGDESEINGDDMMPEEREALNAIRKRKKALIQEHRIKNSTAESRPVVPRKFDKDRQFTTQRMGHQLSGLGLDPSNAIERARSRSVSRIGRKRERSVAVDGFGDDSMEIDNEGKGSYKKLRLRSVSRSRSRSRASIEEVVPGKGFKDKKQKVKAIKLGKKSVKKRNKDARKGEADRVILNMMPKHLFSGKRGIGKTSRR
;
A
#
# COMPACT_ATOMS: atom_id res chain seq x y z
N MET A 1 -49.73 -32.68 37.93
CA MET A 1 -48.56 -33.51 38.28
C MET A 1 -47.67 -33.65 37.06
N PRO A 2 -46.37 -33.34 37.13
CA PRO A 2 -45.46 -33.60 36.00
C PRO A 2 -45.47 -35.10 35.69
N LYS A 3 -45.65 -35.46 34.41
CA LYS A 3 -45.59 -36.86 33.96
C LYS A 3 -44.16 -37.37 34.05
N THR A 4 -43.98 -38.55 34.64
CA THR A 4 -42.68 -39.23 34.75
C THR A 4 -42.16 -39.57 33.36
N ARG A 5 -41.00 -39.00 33.00
CA ARG A 5 -40.38 -39.18 31.67
C ARG A 5 -39.30 -40.26 31.67
N ASP A 6 -38.42 -40.24 32.68
CA ASP A 6 -37.25 -41.11 32.81
C ASP A 6 -37.17 -41.70 34.24
N ALA A 7 -36.48 -42.83 34.41
CA ALA A 7 -36.26 -43.48 35.72
C ALA A 7 -35.05 -42.92 36.51
N LYS A 8 -34.39 -41.85 36.02
CA LYS A 8 -33.29 -41.20 36.74
C LYS A 8 -33.84 -40.26 37.80
N GLU A 9 -33.58 -40.57 39.06
CA GLU A 9 -33.88 -39.68 40.17
C GLU A 9 -33.05 -38.40 40.06
N ARG A 10 -33.72 -37.25 40.26
CA ARG A 10 -33.11 -35.93 40.30
C ARG A 10 -33.41 -35.31 41.66
N PRO A 11 -32.78 -35.80 42.73
CA PRO A 11 -33.04 -35.31 44.08
C PRO A 11 -32.63 -33.83 44.19
N VAL A 12 -33.26 -33.13 45.13
CA VAL A 12 -32.88 -31.76 45.43
C VAL A 12 -31.53 -31.77 46.16
N CYS A 13 -30.51 -31.13 45.56
CA CYS A 13 -29.18 -31.03 46.17
C CYS A 13 -29.10 -29.78 47.05
N ILE A 14 -29.42 -29.92 48.34
CA ILE A 14 -29.26 -28.85 49.33
C ILE A 14 -27.96 -29.09 50.11
N PRO A 15 -27.00 -28.14 50.09
CA PRO A 15 -25.78 -28.29 50.89
C PRO A 15 -26.11 -28.29 52.39
N PRO A 16 -25.42 -29.13 53.20
CA PRO A 16 -25.74 -29.31 54.63
C PRO A 16 -25.65 -28.00 55.43
N GLN A 17 -24.70 -27.13 55.07
CA GLN A 17 -24.52 -25.81 55.69
C GLN A 17 -25.79 -24.95 55.67
N VAL A 18 -26.61 -25.06 54.62
CA VAL A 18 -27.85 -24.28 54.50
C VAL A 18 -28.97 -24.87 55.37
N LEU A 19 -29.01 -26.19 55.51
CA LEU A 19 -29.97 -26.87 56.38
C LEU A 19 -29.70 -26.56 57.85
N GLU A 20 -28.43 -26.60 58.26
CA GLU A 20 -28.01 -26.21 59.60
C GLU A 20 -28.35 -24.73 59.90
N GLN A 21 -28.13 -23.83 58.94
CA GLN A 21 -28.49 -22.42 59.10
C GLN A 21 -30.00 -22.20 59.21
N ARG A 22 -30.83 -23.01 58.52
CA ARG A 22 -32.29 -22.97 58.63
C ARG A 22 -32.79 -23.54 59.96
N ALA A 23 -32.25 -24.66 60.41
CA ALA A 23 -32.57 -25.24 61.72
C ALA A 23 -32.28 -24.23 62.85
N LYS A 24 -31.08 -23.62 62.83
CA LYS A 24 -30.70 -22.55 63.76
C LYS A 24 -31.59 -21.30 63.67
N ALA A 25 -32.22 -21.02 62.53
CA ALA A 25 -33.17 -19.92 62.39
C ALA A 25 -34.58 -20.26 62.89
N GLN A 26 -34.95 -21.56 62.93
CA GLN A 26 -36.23 -22.05 63.43
C GLN A 26 -36.22 -22.28 64.95
N GLU A 27 -35.07 -22.65 65.54
CA GLU A 27 -34.91 -22.87 66.98
C GLU A 27 -34.88 -21.58 67.82
N GLY A 28 -35.05 -20.40 67.20
CA GLY A 28 -35.23 -19.14 67.93
C GLY A 28 -33.98 -18.64 68.67
N GLU A 29 -32.81 -19.25 68.44
CA GLU A 29 -31.55 -18.79 69.02
C GLU A 29 -31.05 -17.50 68.34
N GLN A 30 -31.44 -16.42 69.01
CA GLN A 30 -30.72 -15.19 69.29
C GLN A 30 -30.33 -14.26 68.13
N GLU A 31 -30.48 -12.98 68.43
CA GLU A 31 -30.01 -11.80 67.70
C GLU A 31 -28.65 -12.06 67.07
N LYS A 32 -28.65 -12.52 65.81
CA LYS A 32 -27.42 -12.67 65.05
C LYS A 32 -26.82 -11.27 64.90
N GLU A 33 -25.64 -11.07 65.47
CA GLU A 33 -24.76 -9.96 65.09
C GLU A 33 -24.86 -9.81 63.58
N LYS A 34 -25.41 -8.69 63.13
CA LYS A 34 -25.66 -8.46 61.71
C LYS A 34 -24.30 -8.54 61.03
N ARG A 35 -24.08 -9.60 60.23
CA ARG A 35 -22.85 -9.75 59.45
C ARG A 35 -22.65 -8.45 58.69
N LYS A 36 -21.46 -7.86 58.81
CA LYS A 36 -21.12 -6.67 58.04
C LYS A 36 -21.29 -7.00 56.56
N LEU A 37 -22.22 -6.31 55.91
CA LEU A 37 -22.41 -6.42 54.48
C LEU A 37 -21.44 -5.47 53.79
N GLU A 38 -21.17 -5.72 52.50
CA GLU A 38 -20.33 -4.81 51.71
C GLU A 38 -20.94 -3.40 51.65
N LYS A 39 -22.27 -3.29 51.77
CA LYS A 39 -22.98 -2.01 51.88
C LYS A 39 -22.65 -1.25 53.18
N ASP A 40 -22.42 -1.96 54.28
CA ASP A 40 -22.05 -1.33 55.54
C ASP A 40 -20.60 -0.85 55.47
N LEU A 41 -19.70 -1.64 54.86
CA LEU A 41 -18.32 -1.24 54.59
C LEU A 41 -18.22 -0.05 53.62
N GLU A 42 -19.07 0.00 52.60
CA GLU A 42 -19.16 1.15 51.69
C GLU A 42 -19.52 2.43 52.45
N ASN A 43 -20.50 2.38 53.35
CA ASN A 43 -20.89 3.53 54.17
C ASN A 43 -19.77 3.95 55.14
N GLU A 44 -19.04 2.99 55.72
CA GLU A 44 -17.89 3.25 56.60
C GLU A 44 -16.73 3.92 55.83
N ASN A 45 -16.48 3.54 54.58
CA ASN A 45 -15.31 3.93 53.79
C ASN A 45 -15.54 5.10 52.82
N GLY A 46 -16.57 5.93 53.04
CA GLY A 46 -16.79 7.17 52.29
C GLY A 46 -18.00 7.16 51.33
N GLY A 47 -18.84 6.13 51.40
CA GLY A 47 -20.12 6.06 50.72
C GLY A 47 -20.04 5.86 49.19
N ALA A 48 -21.22 5.90 48.58
CA ALA A 48 -21.40 5.64 47.15
C ALA A 48 -20.63 6.64 46.28
N GLY A 49 -19.70 6.13 45.47
CA GLY A 49 -18.90 6.91 44.51
C GLY A 49 -17.46 7.21 44.95
N VAL A 50 -17.12 7.03 46.23
CA VAL A 50 -15.74 7.15 46.73
C VAL A 50 -15.13 5.78 47.03
N TYR A 51 -15.91 4.86 47.60
CA TYR A 51 -15.45 3.50 47.91
C TYR A 51 -15.18 2.71 46.62
N SER A 52 -13.97 2.15 46.52
CA SER A 52 -13.59 1.20 45.46
C SER A 52 -13.51 -0.20 46.05
N ALA A 53 -14.48 -1.04 45.74
CA ALA A 53 -14.49 -2.43 46.16
C ALA A 53 -13.46 -3.23 45.34
N SER A 54 -12.46 -3.84 46.00
CA SER A 54 -11.54 -4.77 45.33
C SER A 54 -12.26 -6.10 45.08
N LEU A 55 -12.37 -6.45 43.79
CA LEU A 55 -12.96 -7.71 43.34
C LEU A 55 -12.12 -8.92 43.73
N LYS A 56 -10.82 -8.72 43.98
CA LYS A 56 -9.87 -9.79 44.31
C LYS A 56 -10.02 -10.27 45.77
N LYS A 57 -10.64 -9.48 46.66
CA LYS A 57 -10.74 -9.76 48.12
C LYS A 57 -11.29 -11.15 48.47
N HIS A 58 -12.22 -11.67 47.68
CA HIS A 58 -12.91 -12.94 47.95
C HIS A 58 -12.42 -14.11 47.10
N TYR A 59 -11.28 -13.98 46.41
CA TYR A 59 -10.70 -15.10 45.69
C TYR A 59 -10.17 -16.15 46.67
N ILE A 60 -10.36 -17.42 46.32
CA ILE A 60 -9.86 -18.56 47.07
C ILE A 60 -8.64 -19.06 46.30
N LEU A 61 -7.46 -18.74 46.81
CA LEU A 61 -6.16 -19.12 46.25
C LEU A 61 -5.41 -20.00 47.25
N ALA A 62 -4.35 -20.68 46.82
CA ALA A 62 -3.57 -21.55 47.72
C ALA A 62 -2.77 -20.76 48.78
N SER A 63 -2.39 -19.52 48.45
CA SER A 63 -1.84 -18.53 49.38
C SER A 63 -2.69 -17.26 49.29
N ASP A 64 -2.83 -16.52 50.39
CA ASP A 64 -3.52 -15.22 50.39
C ASP A 64 -2.58 -14.06 50.02
N GLU A 65 -1.26 -14.28 50.04
CA GLU A 65 -0.26 -13.21 49.83
C GLU A 65 -0.28 -12.67 48.39
N TRP A 66 -0.31 -13.57 47.41
CA TRP A 66 -0.35 -13.24 45.98
C TRP A 66 -1.75 -12.89 45.44
N LYS A 67 -2.71 -12.59 46.33
CA LYS A 67 -4.09 -12.27 45.93
C LYS A 67 -4.18 -10.95 45.15
N ASP A 68 -3.30 -10.00 45.48
CA ASP A 68 -3.27 -8.69 44.85
C ASP A 68 -2.31 -8.60 43.65
N ASP A 69 -1.50 -9.63 43.41
CA ASP A 69 -0.54 -9.68 42.30
C ASP A 69 -1.21 -9.46 40.93
N ILE A 70 -0.45 -8.84 40.02
CA ILE A 70 -0.91 -8.50 38.66
C ILE A 70 -0.42 -9.57 37.70
N ILE A 71 -1.36 -10.24 37.04
CA ILE A 71 -1.06 -11.25 36.01
C ILE A 71 -0.71 -10.52 34.70
N PRO A 72 0.46 -10.78 34.08
CA PRO A 72 0.78 -10.21 32.77
C PRO A 72 -0.12 -10.82 31.69
N GLU A 73 -0.72 -9.96 30.85
CA GLU A 73 -1.63 -10.41 29.79
C GLU A 73 -0.91 -10.64 28.45
N ILE A 74 0.05 -9.78 28.08
CA ILE A 74 0.70 -9.80 26.77
C ILE A 74 2.21 -9.69 26.91
N ILE A 75 2.94 -10.59 26.24
CA ILE A 75 4.41 -10.57 26.12
C ILE A 75 4.78 -10.76 24.65
N ASP A 76 5.60 -9.87 24.09
CA ASP A 76 6.10 -9.93 22.70
C ASP A 76 5.02 -10.17 21.63
N GLY A 77 3.85 -9.57 21.81
CA GLY A 77 2.71 -9.69 20.90
C GLY A 77 1.90 -10.98 21.03
N HIS A 78 2.23 -11.83 22.00
CA HIS A 78 1.52 -13.07 22.30
C HIS A 78 0.77 -12.95 23.64
N ASN A 79 -0.37 -13.63 23.75
CA ASN A 79 -1.17 -13.67 24.96
C ASN A 79 -0.62 -14.72 25.93
N VAL A 80 -0.36 -14.33 27.18
CA VAL A 80 0.17 -15.23 28.21
C VAL A 80 -0.84 -16.34 28.56
N ALA A 81 -2.14 -16.03 28.54
CA ALA A 81 -3.17 -16.98 28.93
C ALA A 81 -3.23 -18.22 28.02
N ASP A 82 -2.75 -18.09 26.78
CA ASP A 82 -2.72 -19.19 25.82
C ASP A 82 -1.60 -20.22 26.13
N TYR A 83 -0.63 -19.86 26.99
CA TYR A 83 0.50 -20.70 27.37
C TYR A 83 0.45 -21.16 28.85
N MET A 84 -0.62 -20.86 29.57
CA MET A 84 -0.78 -21.30 30.97
C MET A 84 -1.36 -22.71 31.05
N ASP A 85 -0.48 -23.71 31.04
CA ASP A 85 -0.81 -25.13 31.18
C ASP A 85 -0.11 -25.76 32.40
N HIS A 86 -0.74 -26.78 32.99
CA HIS A 86 -0.17 -27.49 34.16
C HIS A 86 1.08 -28.30 33.80
N ASP A 87 1.19 -28.76 32.55
CA ASP A 87 2.25 -29.62 32.01
C ASP A 87 3.26 -28.87 31.12
N ILE A 88 3.25 -27.54 31.12
CA ILE A 88 4.08 -26.71 30.24
C ILE A 88 5.58 -27.04 30.36
N LEU A 89 6.07 -27.32 31.57
CA LEU A 89 7.48 -27.64 31.82
C LEU A 89 7.90 -28.98 31.23
N GLU A 90 7.01 -29.97 31.21
CA GLU A 90 7.28 -31.27 30.60
C GLU A 90 7.37 -31.13 29.08
N ARG A 91 6.43 -30.38 28.48
CA ARG A 91 6.44 -30.08 27.03
C ARG A 91 7.69 -29.30 26.61
N VAL A 92 8.13 -28.32 27.40
CA VAL A 92 9.36 -27.56 27.13
C VAL A 92 10.58 -28.48 27.16
N LYS A 93 10.67 -29.38 28.14
CA LYS A 93 11.78 -30.34 28.25
C LYS A 93 11.84 -31.32 27.08
N GLU A 94 10.69 -31.74 26.56
CA GLU A 94 10.62 -32.56 25.34
C GLU A 94 11.11 -31.80 24.12
N LEU A 95 10.71 -30.53 23.99
CA LEU A 95 11.10 -29.66 22.89
C LEU A 95 12.60 -29.34 22.93
N GLU A 96 13.18 -29.08 24.10
CA GLU A 96 14.62 -28.90 24.27
C GLU A 96 15.42 -30.15 23.86
N ARG A 97 14.89 -31.35 24.14
CA ARG A 97 15.52 -32.60 23.70
C ARG A 97 15.50 -32.72 22.17
N GLU A 98 14.39 -32.36 21.53
CA GLU A 98 14.26 -32.37 20.07
C GLU A 98 15.19 -31.35 19.41
N GLU A 99 15.22 -30.11 19.90
CA GLU A 99 16.13 -29.06 19.43
C GLU A 99 17.60 -29.43 19.64
N GLY A 100 17.95 -30.08 20.76
CA GLY A 100 19.30 -30.60 20.97
C GLY A 100 19.74 -31.63 19.91
N MET A 101 18.83 -32.53 19.52
CA MET A 101 19.08 -33.48 18.44
C MET A 101 19.21 -32.78 17.08
N ARG A 102 18.39 -31.74 16.84
CA ARG A 102 18.45 -30.93 15.61
C ARG A 102 19.75 -30.14 15.52
N LEU A 103 20.16 -29.46 16.60
CA LEU A 103 21.39 -28.68 16.65
C LEU A 103 22.62 -29.56 16.41
N ALA A 104 22.66 -30.76 16.98
CA ALA A 104 23.72 -31.73 16.73
C ALA A 104 23.78 -32.17 15.24
N GLY A 105 22.64 -32.25 14.57
CA GLY A 105 22.58 -32.51 13.12
C GLY A 105 23.01 -31.32 12.27
N VAL A 106 22.65 -30.10 12.66
CA VAL A 106 22.97 -28.85 11.92
C VAL A 106 24.42 -28.40 12.11
N ALA A 107 25.02 -28.65 13.28
CA ALA A 107 26.44 -28.35 13.54
C ALA A 107 27.39 -29.12 12.59
N GLY A 108 26.93 -30.21 11.96
CA GLY A 108 27.68 -30.91 10.90
C GLY A 108 27.67 -30.18 9.54
N ASP A 109 26.66 -29.35 9.27
CA ASP A 109 26.48 -28.63 8.00
C ASP A 109 26.87 -27.14 8.08
N GLU A 110 27.02 -26.57 9.28
CA GLU A 110 27.52 -25.19 9.50
C GLU A 110 29.05 -25.07 9.52
N SER A 111 29.77 -26.12 9.10
CA SER A 111 31.15 -25.94 8.62
C SER A 111 31.07 -25.18 7.31
N GLU A 112 30.92 -23.86 7.41
CA GLU A 112 31.02 -22.91 6.31
C GLU A 112 32.21 -23.33 5.46
N ILE A 113 31.93 -23.80 4.24
CA ILE A 113 32.93 -23.88 3.18
C ILE A 113 33.37 -22.44 2.96
N ASN A 114 34.40 -22.03 3.69
CA ASN A 114 34.99 -20.71 3.62
C ASN A 114 35.34 -20.47 2.16
N GLY A 115 34.64 -19.52 1.51
CA GLY A 115 34.86 -19.10 0.13
C GLY A 115 36.17 -18.33 -0.08
N ASP A 116 37.21 -18.69 0.68
CA ASP A 116 38.53 -18.08 0.66
C ASP A 116 39.52 -18.71 -0.31
N ASP A 117 39.14 -19.81 -0.97
CA ASP A 117 39.93 -20.41 -2.06
C ASP A 117 39.74 -19.72 -3.42
N MET A 118 38.92 -18.66 -3.52
CA MET A 118 38.78 -17.91 -4.77
C MET A 118 39.90 -16.89 -4.93
N MET A 119 40.67 -17.04 -6.01
CA MET A 119 41.72 -16.10 -6.40
C MET A 119 41.13 -14.68 -6.58
N PRO A 120 41.90 -13.61 -6.30
CA PRO A 120 41.40 -12.24 -6.42
C PRO A 120 40.85 -11.93 -7.83
N GLU A 121 41.43 -12.53 -8.87
CA GLU A 121 40.98 -12.43 -10.26
C GLU A 121 39.58 -13.05 -10.48
N GLU A 122 39.29 -14.18 -9.85
CA GLU A 122 37.97 -14.84 -9.92
C GLU A 122 36.90 -14.01 -9.19
N ARG A 123 37.27 -13.38 -8.06
CA ARG A 123 36.39 -12.47 -7.32
C ARG A 123 36.05 -11.24 -8.15
N GLU A 124 37.02 -10.66 -8.85
CA GLU A 124 36.80 -9.55 -9.77
C GLU A 124 35.91 -9.93 -10.96
N ALA A 125 36.15 -11.11 -11.57
CA ALA A 125 35.33 -11.64 -12.64
C ALA A 125 33.87 -11.88 -12.19
N LEU A 126 33.66 -12.48 -11.01
CA LEU A 126 32.33 -12.66 -10.42
C LEU A 126 31.63 -11.33 -10.15
N ASN A 127 32.37 -10.34 -9.64
CA ASN A 127 31.84 -9.00 -9.43
C ASN A 127 31.46 -8.32 -10.76
N ALA A 128 32.25 -8.48 -11.82
CA ALA A 128 31.92 -8.01 -13.16
C ALA A 128 30.64 -8.68 -13.71
N ILE A 129 30.50 -10.00 -13.54
CA ILE A 129 29.30 -10.75 -13.92
C ILE A 129 28.07 -10.26 -13.15
N ARG A 130 28.18 -10.09 -11.82
CA ARG A 130 27.10 -9.58 -10.97
C ARG A 130 26.69 -8.17 -11.36
N LYS A 131 27.65 -7.27 -11.62
CA LYS A 131 27.39 -5.90 -12.11
C LYS A 131 26.65 -5.92 -13.46
N ARG A 132 27.12 -6.73 -14.42
CA ARG A 132 26.47 -6.87 -15.74
C ARG A 132 25.06 -7.45 -15.65
N LYS A 133 24.85 -8.46 -14.79
CA LYS A 133 23.53 -9.06 -14.53
C LYS A 133 22.57 -8.04 -13.89
N LYS A 134 23.02 -7.26 -12.91
CA LYS A 134 22.21 -6.19 -12.29
C LYS A 134 21.81 -5.13 -13.32
N ALA A 135 22.73 -4.69 -14.18
CA ALA A 135 22.42 -3.73 -15.25
C ALA A 135 21.37 -4.28 -16.23
N LEU A 136 21.50 -5.55 -16.65
CA LEU A 136 20.54 -6.19 -17.55
C LEU A 136 19.14 -6.29 -16.91
N ILE A 137 19.06 -6.64 -15.63
CA ILE A 137 17.78 -6.69 -14.89
C ILE A 137 17.16 -5.29 -14.78
N GLN A 138 17.95 -4.25 -14.49
CA GLN A 138 17.47 -2.88 -14.45
C GLN A 138 16.93 -2.42 -15.81
N GLU A 139 17.63 -2.69 -16.91
CA GLU A 139 17.13 -2.42 -18.25
C GLU A 139 15.82 -3.14 -18.54
N HIS A 140 15.72 -4.42 -18.15
CA HIS A 140 14.50 -5.21 -18.32
C HIS A 140 13.34 -4.63 -17.51
N ARG A 141 13.57 -4.21 -16.27
CA ARG A 141 12.56 -3.53 -15.44
C ARG A 141 12.09 -2.21 -16.06
N ILE A 142 12.98 -1.41 -16.63
CA ILE A 142 12.62 -0.17 -17.33
C ILE A 142 11.79 -0.46 -18.58
N LYS A 143 12.13 -1.52 -19.32
CA LYS A 143 11.38 -1.97 -20.50
C LYS A 143 9.98 -2.48 -20.12
N ASN A 144 9.84 -3.18 -19.00
CA ASN A 144 8.56 -3.74 -18.53
C ASN A 144 7.68 -2.75 -17.75
N SER A 145 8.25 -1.82 -16.98
CA SER A 145 7.47 -0.78 -16.28
C SER A 145 6.73 0.12 -17.25
N THR A 146 7.29 0.32 -18.44
CA THR A 146 6.63 1.02 -19.55
C THR A 146 5.51 0.17 -20.19
N ALA A 147 5.55 -1.16 -20.02
CA ALA A 147 4.66 -2.13 -20.67
C ALA A 147 3.33 -2.35 -19.92
N GLU A 148 3.27 -2.14 -18.61
CA GLU A 148 2.01 -2.23 -17.84
C GLU A 148 0.98 -1.16 -18.26
N SER A 149 1.45 -0.04 -18.83
CA SER A 149 0.60 1.06 -19.30
C SER A 149 0.47 1.13 -20.83
N ARG A 150 1.29 0.40 -21.61
CA ARG A 150 1.36 0.52 -23.07
C ARG A 150 1.76 -0.81 -23.74
N PRO A 151 1.17 -1.19 -24.88
CA PRO A 151 1.57 -2.40 -25.59
C PRO A 151 3.03 -2.34 -26.06
N VAL A 152 3.75 -3.46 -25.98
CA VAL A 152 5.12 -3.61 -26.48
C VAL A 152 5.14 -3.44 -28.00
N VAL A 153 5.89 -2.46 -28.50
CA VAL A 153 5.99 -2.19 -29.94
C VAL A 153 6.85 -3.27 -30.61
N PRO A 154 6.36 -3.93 -31.68
CA PRO A 154 7.16 -4.91 -32.41
C PRO A 154 8.46 -4.28 -32.96
N ARG A 155 9.57 -5.02 -32.86
CA ARG A 155 10.93 -4.58 -33.23
C ARG A 155 11.02 -3.95 -34.63
N LYS A 156 10.19 -4.40 -35.57
CA LYS A 156 10.14 -3.93 -36.97
C LYS A 156 9.80 -2.44 -37.15
N PHE A 157 9.16 -1.81 -36.16
CA PHE A 157 8.67 -0.43 -36.28
C PHE A 157 9.61 0.64 -35.71
N ASP A 158 10.85 0.27 -35.32
CA ASP A 158 11.93 1.13 -34.79
C ASP A 158 11.51 2.53 -34.30
N LYS A 159 10.73 2.55 -33.20
CA LYS A 159 10.16 3.79 -32.66
C LYS A 159 11.25 4.78 -32.21
N ASP A 160 12.30 4.25 -31.59
CA ASP A 160 13.35 5.02 -30.93
C ASP A 160 14.55 5.29 -31.87
N ARG A 161 14.47 4.85 -33.15
CA ARG A 161 15.52 4.99 -34.17
C ARG A 161 16.86 4.44 -33.73
N GLN A 162 16.82 3.30 -33.05
CA GLN A 162 17.97 2.71 -32.41
C GLN A 162 18.66 1.68 -33.29
N PHE A 163 18.03 1.18 -34.35
CA PHE A 163 18.64 0.21 -35.27
C PHE A 163 19.52 0.89 -36.31
N THR A 164 20.58 1.55 -35.84
CA THR A 164 21.62 2.16 -36.69
C THR A 164 22.76 1.19 -36.96
N THR A 165 23.44 1.38 -38.09
CA THR A 165 24.63 0.58 -38.44
C THR A 165 25.78 0.79 -37.43
N GLN A 166 25.87 1.99 -36.85
CA GLN A 166 26.88 2.32 -35.83
C GLN A 166 26.63 1.54 -34.54
N ARG A 167 25.39 1.53 -34.03
CA ARG A 167 25.04 0.78 -32.81
C ARG A 167 25.24 -0.73 -33.00
N MET A 168 24.82 -1.26 -34.16
CA MET A 168 25.05 -2.66 -34.52
C MET A 168 26.55 -2.99 -34.50
N GLY A 169 27.39 -2.12 -35.08
CA GLY A 169 28.83 -2.30 -35.09
C GLY A 169 29.46 -2.35 -33.69
N HIS A 170 29.08 -1.42 -32.81
CA HIS A 170 29.56 -1.41 -31.42
C HIS A 170 29.12 -2.66 -30.63
N GLN A 171 27.88 -3.14 -30.84
CA GLN A 171 27.39 -4.33 -30.15
C GLN A 171 28.10 -5.60 -30.59
N LEU A 172 28.35 -5.76 -31.90
CA LEU A 172 29.08 -6.92 -32.44
C LEU A 172 30.54 -6.90 -32.03
N SER A 173 31.19 -5.73 -32.10
CA SER A 173 32.57 -5.55 -31.63
C SER A 173 32.70 -5.83 -30.13
N GLY A 174 31.75 -5.39 -29.31
CA GLY A 174 31.71 -5.71 -27.87
C GLY A 174 31.41 -7.18 -27.55
N LEU A 175 30.98 -7.97 -28.53
CA LEU A 175 30.86 -9.43 -28.45
C LEU A 175 32.07 -10.16 -29.06
N GLY A 176 33.05 -9.42 -29.59
CA GLY A 176 34.23 -9.99 -30.26
C GLY A 176 34.01 -10.41 -31.72
N LEU A 177 32.94 -9.95 -32.37
CA LEU A 177 32.62 -10.28 -33.76
C LEU A 177 32.94 -9.09 -34.68
N ASP A 178 33.55 -9.35 -35.84
CA ASP A 178 33.86 -8.32 -36.84
C ASP A 178 32.58 -7.78 -37.52
N PRO A 179 32.27 -6.47 -37.41
CA PRO A 179 31.05 -5.88 -37.97
C PRO A 179 31.14 -5.52 -39.47
N SER A 180 32.31 -5.61 -40.10
CA SER A 180 32.58 -5.06 -41.43
C SER A 180 31.61 -5.60 -42.50
N ASN A 181 31.48 -6.94 -42.59
CA ASN A 181 30.58 -7.61 -43.55
C ASN A 181 29.09 -7.25 -43.33
N ALA A 182 28.67 -7.04 -42.09
CA ALA A 182 27.28 -6.69 -41.75
C ALA A 182 26.96 -5.23 -42.11
N ILE A 183 27.91 -4.32 -41.88
CA ILE A 183 27.79 -2.90 -42.21
C ILE A 183 27.75 -2.70 -43.73
N GLU A 184 28.60 -3.38 -44.48
CA GLU A 184 28.62 -3.30 -45.95
C GLU A 184 27.30 -3.74 -46.57
N ARG A 185 26.73 -4.85 -46.08
CA ARG A 185 25.39 -5.33 -46.50
C ARG A 185 24.27 -4.33 -46.18
N ALA A 186 24.33 -3.68 -45.03
CA ALA A 186 23.33 -2.67 -44.65
C ALA A 186 23.46 -1.39 -45.49
N ARG A 187 24.71 -0.96 -45.79
CA ARG A 187 25.01 0.21 -46.61
C ARG A 187 24.62 -0.02 -48.08
N SER A 188 24.92 -1.17 -48.67
CA SER A 188 24.58 -1.46 -50.07
C SER A 188 23.08 -1.40 -50.37
N ARG A 189 22.22 -1.79 -49.41
CA ARG A 189 20.75 -1.69 -49.51
C ARG A 189 20.19 -0.26 -49.34
N SER A 190 21.02 0.68 -48.89
CA SER A 190 20.65 2.08 -48.66
C SER A 190 21.03 2.98 -49.85
N VAL A 191 22.13 2.66 -50.54
CA VAL A 191 22.64 3.40 -51.71
C VAL A 191 21.68 3.30 -52.89
N SER A 192 21.05 2.14 -53.12
CA SER A 192 20.11 1.94 -54.25
C SER A 192 18.74 2.63 -54.10
N ARG A 193 18.41 3.19 -52.93
CA ARG A 193 17.14 3.89 -52.67
C ARG A 193 17.25 5.40 -52.54
N ILE A 194 18.46 5.96 -52.66
CA ILE A 194 18.65 7.42 -52.74
C ILE A 194 18.37 7.84 -54.19
N GLY A 195 17.07 7.86 -54.53
CA GLY A 195 16.61 8.68 -55.64
C GLY A 195 16.94 10.13 -55.32
N ARG A 196 17.79 10.74 -56.16
CA ARG A 196 18.15 12.16 -56.14
C ARG A 196 16.86 12.98 -55.95
N LYS A 197 16.68 13.59 -54.78
CA LYS A 197 15.50 14.41 -54.50
C LYS A 197 15.54 15.59 -55.45
N ARG A 198 14.60 15.66 -56.41
CA ARG A 198 14.25 16.91 -57.07
C ARG A 198 13.70 17.83 -55.99
N GLU A 199 14.39 18.94 -55.72
CA GLU A 199 13.90 19.99 -54.86
C GLU A 199 12.61 20.56 -55.47
N ARG A 200 11.52 20.53 -54.70
CA ARG A 200 10.29 21.26 -55.03
C ARG A 200 10.55 22.71 -54.61
N SER A 201 10.57 23.63 -55.58
CA SER A 201 10.60 25.07 -55.33
C SER A 201 9.44 25.46 -54.41
N VAL A 202 9.80 26.12 -53.31
CA VAL A 202 8.83 26.75 -52.39
C VAL A 202 8.49 28.09 -53.01
N ALA A 203 7.25 28.25 -53.47
CA ALA A 203 6.70 29.57 -53.77
C ALA A 203 6.59 30.36 -52.46
N VAL A 204 7.40 31.41 -52.34
CA VAL A 204 7.32 32.42 -51.28
C VAL A 204 6.61 33.61 -51.90
N ASP A 205 5.37 33.83 -51.49
CA ASP A 205 4.64 35.07 -51.74
C ASP A 205 4.90 36.04 -50.57
N GLY A 206 5.38 37.23 -50.89
CA GLY A 206 4.98 38.46 -50.21
C GLY A 206 5.94 39.10 -49.20
N PHE A 207 6.50 40.23 -49.66
CA PHE A 207 6.76 41.48 -48.92
C PHE A 207 8.08 41.64 -48.13
N GLY A 208 9.00 42.39 -48.75
CA GLY A 208 9.63 43.59 -48.20
C GLY A 208 10.54 43.42 -46.98
N ASP A 209 11.84 43.56 -47.19
CA ASP A 209 12.67 44.65 -46.65
C ASP A 209 14.15 44.29 -46.80
N ASP A 210 14.94 45.29 -47.15
CA ASP A 210 16.38 45.25 -47.39
C ASP A 210 17.10 44.93 -46.07
N SER A 211 17.82 43.81 -46.01
CA SER A 211 18.71 43.50 -44.88
C SER A 211 19.82 42.57 -45.32
N MET A 212 21.04 43.14 -45.36
CA MET A 212 22.29 42.47 -45.70
C MET A 212 22.53 41.20 -44.87
N GLU A 213 23.13 40.20 -45.52
CA GLU A 213 23.68 39.00 -44.90
C GLU A 213 24.78 39.38 -43.89
N ILE A 214 24.48 39.22 -42.61
CA ILE A 214 25.48 39.10 -41.54
C ILE A 214 25.40 37.67 -41.01
N ASP A 215 26.49 36.94 -41.21
CA ASP A 215 26.76 35.64 -40.60
C ASP A 215 26.54 35.70 -39.09
N ASN A 216 25.53 34.98 -38.60
CA ASN A 216 25.41 34.72 -37.18
C ASN A 216 25.03 33.26 -36.94
N GLU A 217 26.06 32.48 -36.63
CA GLU A 217 25.95 31.12 -36.11
C GLU A 217 25.11 31.12 -34.83
N GLY A 218 24.10 30.25 -34.79
CA GLY A 218 23.37 29.94 -33.57
C GLY A 218 21.95 30.51 -33.51
N LYS A 219 21.01 29.80 -34.14
CA LYS A 219 19.58 29.78 -33.72
C LYS A 219 18.87 28.54 -34.27
N GLY A 220 19.04 27.42 -33.56
CA GLY A 220 18.14 26.29 -33.70
C GLY A 220 16.79 26.61 -33.06
N SER A 221 15.72 26.83 -33.84
CA SER A 221 14.35 26.75 -33.28
C SER A 221 13.18 26.54 -34.26
N TYR A 222 13.38 26.31 -35.57
CA TYR A 222 12.25 26.11 -36.50
C TYR A 222 11.94 24.65 -36.89
N LYS A 223 12.48 23.64 -36.17
CA LYS A 223 12.22 22.20 -36.45
C LYS A 223 11.25 21.50 -35.49
N LYS A 224 10.37 22.23 -34.79
CA LYS A 224 9.41 21.63 -33.81
C LYS A 224 7.91 21.78 -34.16
N LEU A 225 7.55 21.92 -35.43
CA LEU A 225 6.13 22.02 -35.85
C LEU A 225 5.63 20.89 -36.76
N ARG A 226 6.26 19.71 -36.74
CA ARG A 226 5.79 18.56 -37.52
C ARG A 226 5.81 17.26 -36.72
N LEU A 227 4.94 17.15 -35.71
CA LEU A 227 4.51 15.86 -35.13
C LEU A 227 3.20 16.05 -34.34
N ARG A 228 2.10 16.29 -35.07
CA ARG A 228 0.73 16.04 -34.60
C ARG A 228 -0.20 15.96 -35.81
N SER A 229 -0.10 14.84 -36.53
CA SER A 229 -1.14 14.39 -37.45
C SER A 229 -1.93 13.27 -36.75
N VAL A 230 -3.26 13.27 -36.97
CA VAL A 230 -4.28 12.34 -36.45
C VAL A 230 -4.66 12.65 -34.98
N SER A 231 -5.85 13.11 -34.60
CA SER A 231 -7.19 13.15 -35.19
C SER A 231 -8.01 14.26 -34.51
N ARG A 232 -8.32 15.33 -35.26
CA ARG A 232 -9.52 16.16 -35.06
C ARG A 232 -9.60 17.12 -36.23
N SER A 233 -10.62 16.93 -37.05
CA SER A 233 -11.05 17.90 -38.07
C SER A 233 -11.01 19.28 -37.46
N ARG A 234 -10.36 20.24 -38.14
CA ARG A 234 -10.23 21.66 -37.75
C ARG A 234 -11.58 22.38 -37.85
N SER A 235 -12.64 21.78 -37.35
CA SER A 235 -13.94 22.41 -37.17
C SER A 235 -13.77 23.42 -36.05
N ARG A 236 -13.64 24.69 -36.43
CA ARG A 236 -13.36 25.89 -35.65
C ARG A 236 -11.87 26.17 -35.50
N SER A 237 -11.38 27.08 -36.34
CA SER A 237 -10.35 28.06 -36.00
C SER A 237 -10.74 28.73 -34.69
N ARG A 238 -10.43 28.08 -33.56
CA ARG A 238 -10.56 28.72 -32.26
C ARG A 238 -9.44 29.75 -32.24
N ALA A 239 -9.79 31.01 -32.50
CA ALA A 239 -9.00 32.18 -32.17
C ALA A 239 -8.27 31.89 -30.85
N SER A 240 -6.97 32.20 -30.80
CA SER A 240 -6.16 31.84 -29.64
C SER A 240 -6.89 32.25 -28.37
N ILE A 241 -6.85 31.43 -27.32
CA ILE A 241 -7.60 31.67 -26.07
C ILE A 241 -7.36 33.10 -25.52
N GLU A 242 -6.24 33.70 -25.91
CA GLU A 242 -5.80 35.03 -25.52
C GLU A 242 -6.24 36.17 -26.46
N GLU A 243 -6.70 35.91 -27.68
CA GLU A 243 -7.16 36.97 -28.61
C GLU A 243 -8.46 37.62 -28.11
N VAL A 244 -8.46 38.95 -27.97
CA VAL A 244 -9.66 39.70 -27.62
C VAL A 244 -10.59 39.69 -28.84
N VAL A 245 -11.75 39.06 -28.68
CA VAL A 245 -12.80 39.05 -29.70
C VAL A 245 -13.78 40.16 -29.35
N PRO A 246 -14.17 41.04 -30.28
CA PRO A 246 -15.21 42.04 -30.07
C PRO A 246 -16.48 41.39 -29.48
N GLY A 247 -17.10 42.03 -28.48
CA GLY A 247 -18.28 41.50 -27.76
C GLY A 247 -17.99 40.66 -26.51
N LYS A 248 -16.71 40.37 -26.18
CA LYS A 248 -16.35 39.65 -24.94
C LYS A 248 -16.19 40.52 -23.68
N GLY A 249 -16.38 41.84 -23.80
CA GLY A 249 -16.32 42.77 -22.66
C GLY A 249 -14.94 42.99 -22.04
N PHE A 250 -13.85 42.65 -22.74
CA PHE A 250 -12.48 42.93 -22.30
C PHE A 250 -11.86 44.02 -23.17
N LYS A 251 -11.24 45.02 -22.54
CA LYS A 251 -10.57 46.13 -23.23
C LYS A 251 -9.29 45.65 -23.93
N ASP A 252 -8.44 44.94 -23.19
CA ASP A 252 -7.11 44.51 -23.66
C ASP A 252 -6.86 43.01 -23.48
N LYS A 253 -5.90 42.48 -24.25
CA LYS A 253 -5.39 41.11 -24.11
C LYS A 253 -4.91 40.83 -22.68
N LYS A 254 -4.23 41.79 -22.05
CA LYS A 254 -3.75 41.68 -20.66
C LYS A 254 -4.90 41.49 -19.67
N GLN A 255 -6.01 42.21 -19.83
CA GLN A 255 -7.19 42.08 -18.98
C GLN A 255 -7.84 40.71 -19.11
N LYS A 256 -7.98 40.20 -20.35
CA LYS A 256 -8.51 38.86 -20.61
C LYS A 256 -7.64 37.76 -20.01
N VAL A 257 -6.32 37.85 -20.13
CA VAL A 257 -5.39 36.90 -19.51
C VAL A 257 -5.49 36.94 -17.98
N LYS A 258 -5.63 38.13 -17.38
CA LYS A 258 -5.86 38.27 -15.94
C LYS A 258 -7.17 37.62 -15.50
N ALA A 259 -8.26 37.80 -16.25
CA ALA A 259 -9.54 37.16 -15.99
C ALA A 259 -9.47 35.63 -16.08
N ILE A 260 -8.79 35.08 -17.10
CA ILE A 260 -8.58 33.63 -17.22
C ILE A 260 -7.76 33.10 -16.03
N LYS A 261 -6.71 33.82 -15.60
CA LYS A 261 -5.93 33.45 -14.41
C LYS A 261 -6.79 33.44 -13.14
N LEU A 262 -7.68 34.43 -12.97
CA LEU A 262 -8.62 34.48 -11.84
C LEU A 262 -9.63 33.32 -11.88
N GLY A 263 -10.18 32.99 -13.05
CA GLY A 263 -11.07 31.84 -13.22
C GLY A 263 -10.38 30.50 -12.90
N LYS A 264 -9.12 30.33 -13.33
CA LYS A 264 -8.33 29.14 -12.96
C LYS A 264 -8.03 29.08 -11.45
N LYS A 265 -7.85 30.23 -10.79
CA LYS A 265 -7.66 30.30 -9.33
C LYS A 265 -8.93 29.95 -8.57
N SER A 266 -10.10 30.41 -9.00
CA SER A 266 -11.38 30.12 -8.30
C SER A 266 -11.73 28.63 -8.33
N VAL A 267 -11.39 27.92 -9.40
CA VAL A 267 -11.63 26.47 -9.55
C VAL A 267 -10.77 25.62 -8.59
N LYS A 268 -9.63 26.12 -8.09
CA LYS A 268 -8.70 25.34 -7.26
C LYS A 268 -9.34 24.72 -6.01
N LYS A 269 -10.20 25.45 -5.30
CA LYS A 269 -10.87 24.94 -4.08
C LYS A 269 -11.73 23.72 -4.41
N ARG A 270 -12.53 23.82 -5.48
CA ARG A 270 -13.38 22.74 -5.94
C ARG A 270 -12.61 21.51 -6.42
N ASN A 271 -11.49 21.73 -7.11
CA ASN A 271 -10.61 20.64 -7.53
C ASN A 271 -9.91 19.97 -6.35
N LYS A 272 -9.61 20.73 -5.28
CA LYS A 272 -9.09 20.15 -4.02
C LYS A 272 -10.10 19.20 -3.40
N ASP A 273 -11.39 19.56 -3.43
CA ASP A 273 -12.50 18.70 -3.02
C ASP A 273 -12.87 17.61 -4.07
N ALA A 274 -12.07 17.47 -5.13
CA ALA A 274 -12.25 16.51 -6.22
C ALA A 274 -13.63 16.53 -6.91
N ARG A 275 -14.34 17.67 -6.93
CA ARG A 275 -15.67 17.71 -7.56
C ARG A 275 -15.57 17.64 -9.08
N LYS A 276 -16.57 17.02 -9.71
CA LYS A 276 -16.61 16.81 -11.16
C LYS A 276 -16.67 18.12 -11.96
N GLY A 277 -17.27 19.16 -11.40
CA GLY A 277 -17.43 20.46 -12.05
C GLY A 277 -18.22 21.44 -11.19
N GLU A 278 -18.51 22.62 -11.72
CA GLU A 278 -19.25 23.65 -10.96
C GLU A 278 -20.69 23.27 -10.62
N ALA A 279 -21.32 22.45 -11.45
CA ALA A 279 -22.66 21.93 -11.20
C ALA A 279 -22.69 20.85 -10.10
N ASP A 280 -21.53 20.31 -9.73
CA ASP A 280 -21.44 19.24 -8.73
C ASP A 280 -21.52 19.82 -7.31
N ARG A 281 -22.76 19.88 -6.84
CA ARG A 281 -23.16 20.39 -5.51
C ARG A 281 -23.82 19.31 -4.67
N VAL A 282 -23.54 18.04 -4.94
CA VAL A 282 -24.11 16.90 -4.21
C VAL A 282 -23.57 16.87 -2.78
N ILE A 283 -24.46 16.77 -1.81
CA ILE A 283 -24.12 16.59 -0.40
C ILE A 283 -24.30 15.11 -0.08
N LEU A 284 -23.19 14.43 0.26
CA LEU A 284 -23.22 13.02 0.63
C LEU A 284 -23.72 12.85 2.06
N ASN A 285 -24.48 11.77 2.29
CA ASN A 285 -24.90 11.42 3.64
C ASN A 285 -23.79 10.64 4.34
N MET A 286 -23.01 11.33 5.17
CA MET A 286 -21.87 10.74 5.90
C MET A 286 -22.33 9.78 7.01
N MET A 287 -23.52 10.00 7.57
CA MET A 287 -24.07 9.18 8.66
C MET A 287 -25.47 8.66 8.32
N PRO A 288 -25.57 7.69 7.40
CA PRO A 288 -26.86 7.13 7.04
C PRO A 288 -27.52 6.40 8.21
N LYS A 289 -28.78 6.76 8.50
CA LYS A 289 -29.55 6.23 9.63
C LYS A 289 -29.58 4.71 9.71
N HIS A 290 -29.71 4.01 8.58
CA HIS A 290 -29.76 2.54 8.54
C HIS A 290 -28.43 1.85 8.91
N LEU A 291 -27.33 2.60 8.96
CA LEU A 291 -26.04 2.12 9.49
C LEU A 291 -25.91 2.35 11.00
N PHE A 292 -26.32 3.53 11.46
CA PHE A 292 -26.03 4.01 12.83
C PHE A 292 -27.21 3.91 13.80
N SER A 293 -28.40 3.52 13.34
CA SER A 293 -29.61 3.45 14.17
C SER A 293 -30.17 2.02 14.20
N GLY A 294 -30.51 1.57 15.40
CA GLY A 294 -31.05 0.24 15.67
C GLY A 294 -29.98 -0.77 16.12
N LYS A 295 -30.41 -1.81 16.83
CA LYS A 295 -29.58 -2.96 17.22
C LYS A 295 -30.09 -4.21 16.52
N ARG A 296 -29.19 -5.15 16.21
CA ARG A 296 -29.56 -6.42 15.57
C ARG A 296 -30.13 -7.36 16.63
N GLY A 297 -31.43 -7.66 16.54
CA GLY A 297 -32.09 -8.65 17.39
C GLY A 297 -31.97 -10.08 16.84
N ILE A 298 -32.51 -11.04 17.59
CA ILE A 298 -32.68 -12.42 17.12
C ILE A 298 -33.82 -12.44 16.07
N GLY A 299 -33.56 -12.95 14.86
CA GLY A 299 -34.55 -13.02 13.78
C GLY A 299 -34.12 -12.31 12.48
N LYS A 300 -35.09 -11.67 11.79
CA LYS A 300 -34.87 -11.03 10.47
C LYS A 300 -33.93 -9.84 10.58
N THR A 301 -32.93 -9.80 9.71
CA THR A 301 -31.94 -8.72 9.60
C THR A 301 -32.30 -7.75 8.47
N SER A 302 -31.83 -6.50 8.57
CA SER A 302 -32.06 -5.43 7.59
C SER A 302 -31.12 -5.50 6.39
N ARG A 303 -30.05 -6.31 6.47
CA ARG A 303 -29.05 -6.51 5.42
C ARG A 303 -28.79 -8.00 5.27
N ARG A 304 -28.50 -8.44 4.04
CA ARG A 304 -28.21 -9.84 3.70
C ARG A 304 -26.86 -10.27 4.25
#